data_AF-A0A8G2C4Y3-F1
#
_entry.id   AF-A0A8G2C4Y3-F1
#
_cell.length_a   1.000
_cell.length_b   1.000
_cell.length_c   1.000
_cell.angle_alpha   90.00
_cell.angle_beta   90.00
_cell.angle_gamma   90.00
#
_symmetry.space_group_name_H-M   'P 1'
#
loop_
_entity.id
_entity.type
_entity.pdbx_description
1 polymer ?
#
loop_
_entity_poly.entity_id
_entity_poly.type
_entity_poly.pdbx_seq_one_letter_code
_entity_poly.pdbx_strand_id
1 'polypeptide(L)'
;MSITLYTAPDCLRCKIVKAFLDERGQEYTTFDFKEDKDIFNKYYRANRSSIYRNPEGVEFPIFDDGQVIKQGTGEILAYLLSGRVLEACVTRSELLHGWISGLNVSACPEGQEDNFVTLVRLLAKGGLTVELHADGRRADLLKRVLDEGFVTRMVLDIIGPASLYPAIAGGELIQDDLKQSIALTRAHADGLIRVLASAYANGDGMTRVTPAEAGEAAKMVLDACSDRMLPVFIEAQQADGLEALENQALLPYRSKVRSSLVKAEIRKPEAH
;
A
#
# COMPACT_ATOMS: atom_id res chain seq x y z
N MET A 1 -23.82 3.47 -19.41
CA MET A 1 -23.49 4.42 -18.31
C MET A 1 -22.17 5.06 -18.70
N SER A 2 -22.05 6.38 -18.63
CA SER A 2 -20.89 7.11 -19.17
C SER A 2 -19.85 7.34 -18.09
N ILE A 3 -18.64 6.82 -18.30
CA ILE A 3 -17.49 7.13 -17.44
C ILE A 3 -17.16 8.63 -17.60
N THR A 4 -16.94 9.30 -16.48
CA THR A 4 -16.43 10.67 -16.42
C THR A 4 -15.10 10.67 -15.68
N LEU A 5 -14.07 11.25 -16.31
CA LEU A 5 -12.76 11.47 -15.71
C LEU A 5 -12.54 12.97 -15.47
N TYR A 6 -12.40 13.36 -14.22
CA TYR A 6 -11.87 14.67 -13.87
C TYR A 6 -10.36 14.59 -13.77
N THR A 7 -9.68 15.52 -14.44
CA THR A 7 -8.23 15.46 -14.64
C THR A 7 -7.57 16.79 -14.32
N ALA A 8 -6.25 16.76 -14.25
CA ALA A 8 -5.40 17.93 -14.11
C ALA A 8 -4.47 18.10 -15.31
N PRO A 9 -4.03 19.34 -15.62
CA PRO A 9 -3.10 19.58 -16.71
C PRO A 9 -1.80 18.81 -16.49
N ASP A 10 -1.28 18.22 -17.55
CA ASP A 10 -0.02 17.45 -17.56
C ASP A 10 0.07 16.30 -16.53
N CYS A 11 -1.08 15.85 -16.02
CA CYS A 11 -1.18 14.79 -15.04
C CYS A 11 -0.81 13.42 -15.64
N LEU A 12 0.39 12.91 -15.32
CA LEU A 12 0.85 11.58 -15.71
C LEU A 12 -0.14 10.49 -15.32
N ARG A 13 -0.58 10.52 -14.06
CA ARG A 13 -1.59 9.62 -13.47
C ARG A 13 -2.89 9.57 -14.28
N CYS A 14 -3.32 10.71 -14.82
CA CYS A 14 -4.51 10.82 -15.65
C CYS A 14 -4.30 10.22 -17.04
N LYS A 15 -3.11 10.39 -17.64
CA LYS A 15 -2.74 9.77 -18.92
C LYS A 15 -2.76 8.25 -18.86
N ILE A 16 -2.31 7.66 -17.74
CA ILE A 16 -2.32 6.20 -17.53
C ILE A 16 -3.75 5.64 -17.58
N VAL A 17 -4.69 6.26 -16.86
CA VAL A 17 -6.09 5.81 -16.85
C VAL A 17 -6.73 5.98 -18.23
N LYS A 18 -6.49 7.11 -18.91
CA LYS A 18 -7.00 7.33 -20.28
C LYS A 18 -6.50 6.26 -21.24
N ALA A 19 -5.19 6.00 -21.26
CA ALA A 19 -4.60 4.98 -22.11
C ALA A 19 -5.19 3.58 -21.87
N PHE A 20 -5.45 3.24 -20.60
CA PHE A 20 -6.09 1.97 -20.25
C PHE A 20 -7.52 1.85 -20.78
N LEU A 21 -8.32 2.93 -20.68
CA LEU A 21 -9.69 2.97 -21.20
C LEU A 21 -9.69 2.92 -22.73
N ASP A 22 -8.80 3.69 -23.38
CA ASP A 22 -8.63 3.74 -24.83
C ASP A 22 -8.27 2.36 -25.40
N GLU A 23 -7.31 1.65 -24.77
CA GLU A 23 -6.89 0.30 -25.17
C GLU A 23 -8.04 -0.72 -25.12
N ARG A 24 -9.01 -0.49 -24.22
CA ARG A 24 -10.20 -1.33 -24.05
C ARG A 24 -11.41 -0.85 -24.85
N GLY A 25 -11.28 0.24 -25.61
CA GLY A 25 -12.39 0.85 -26.34
C GLY A 25 -13.54 1.29 -25.43
N GLN A 26 -13.26 1.63 -24.17
CA GLN A 26 -14.27 2.09 -23.23
C GLN A 26 -14.50 3.59 -23.42
N GLU A 27 -15.74 4.00 -23.69
CA GLU A 27 -16.08 5.41 -23.87
C GLU A 27 -16.06 6.16 -22.53
N TYR A 28 -15.44 7.34 -22.52
CA TYR A 28 -15.42 8.24 -21.37
C TYR A 28 -15.44 9.71 -21.80
N THR A 29 -15.98 10.55 -20.91
CA THR A 29 -15.87 12.01 -21.01
C THR A 29 -14.76 12.50 -20.08
N THR A 30 -14.00 13.51 -20.49
CA THR A 30 -13.00 14.13 -19.63
C THR A 30 -13.30 15.60 -19.37
N PHE A 31 -13.08 16.04 -18.13
CA PHE A 31 -13.08 17.45 -17.76
C PHE A 31 -11.77 17.81 -17.06
N ASP A 32 -11.13 18.90 -17.48
CA ASP A 32 -9.94 19.43 -16.81
C ASP A 32 -10.36 20.40 -15.70
N PHE A 33 -9.80 20.27 -14.50
CA PHE A 33 -10.24 21.11 -13.36
C PHE A 33 -9.93 22.61 -13.54
N LYS A 34 -8.98 22.98 -14.41
CA LYS A 34 -8.65 24.36 -14.74
C LYS A 34 -9.44 24.85 -15.95
N GLU A 35 -9.46 24.10 -17.04
CA GLU A 35 -10.14 24.51 -18.27
C GLU A 35 -11.67 24.45 -18.12
N ASP A 36 -12.19 23.40 -17.47
CA ASP A 36 -13.62 23.16 -17.22
C ASP A 36 -14.02 23.53 -15.78
N LYS A 37 -13.45 24.62 -15.26
CA LYS A 37 -13.56 25.03 -13.85
C LYS A 37 -15.00 25.06 -13.31
N ASP A 38 -15.97 25.53 -14.09
CA ASP A 38 -17.35 25.61 -13.64
C ASP A 38 -18.02 24.24 -13.51
N ILE A 39 -17.70 23.32 -14.44
CA ILE A 39 -18.17 21.93 -14.41
C ILE A 39 -17.56 21.22 -13.21
N PHE A 40 -16.24 21.31 -13.03
CA PHE A 40 -15.54 20.69 -11.91
C PHE A 40 -16.00 21.26 -10.57
N ASN A 41 -16.15 22.58 -10.42
CA ASN A 41 -16.58 23.18 -9.15
C ASN A 41 -18.00 22.75 -8.77
N LYS A 42 -18.90 22.63 -9.74
CA LYS A 42 -20.25 22.12 -9.50
C LYS A 42 -20.20 20.67 -9.02
N TYR A 43 -19.43 19.83 -9.70
CA TYR A 43 -19.23 18.43 -9.33
C TYR A 43 -18.61 18.28 -7.94
N TYR A 44 -17.52 19.00 -7.67
CA TYR A 44 -16.80 18.96 -6.41
C TYR A 44 -17.68 19.38 -5.23
N ARG A 45 -18.52 20.42 -5.38
CA ARG A 45 -19.43 20.85 -4.31
C ARG A 45 -20.49 19.78 -4.00
N ALA A 46 -21.01 19.11 -5.03
CA ALA A 46 -22.01 18.06 -4.87
C ALA A 46 -21.43 16.80 -4.20
N ASN A 47 -20.15 16.48 -4.48
CA ASN A 47 -19.52 15.22 -4.08
C ASN A 47 -18.40 15.40 -3.04
N ARG A 48 -18.36 16.56 -2.35
CA ARG A 48 -17.24 16.95 -1.47
C ARG A 48 -16.90 15.91 -0.40
N SER A 49 -17.88 15.21 0.14
CA SER A 49 -17.68 14.17 1.15
C SER A 49 -17.00 12.91 0.61
N SER A 50 -17.04 12.70 -0.71
CA SER A 50 -16.47 11.52 -1.39
C SER A 50 -15.15 11.83 -2.11
N ILE A 51 -14.72 13.09 -2.13
CA ILE A 51 -13.47 13.53 -2.77
C ILE A 51 -12.43 13.78 -1.68
N TYR A 52 -11.36 13.00 -1.72
CA TYR A 52 -10.22 13.18 -0.85
C TYR A 52 -9.37 14.37 -1.28
N ARG A 53 -8.75 14.99 -0.27
CA ARG A 53 -7.79 16.08 -0.41
C ARG A 53 -6.64 15.86 0.55
N ASN A 54 -5.42 15.99 0.04
CA ASN A 54 -4.20 16.05 0.83
C ASN A 54 -3.80 17.55 1.03
N PRO A 55 -2.70 17.84 1.75
CA PRO A 55 -2.23 19.21 1.91
C PRO A 55 -1.92 19.96 0.60
N GLU A 56 -1.59 19.24 -0.48
CA GLU A 56 -1.32 19.83 -1.81
C GLU A 56 -2.58 20.09 -2.64
N GLY A 57 -3.73 19.51 -2.25
CA GLY A 57 -5.02 19.76 -2.89
C GLY A 57 -5.82 18.50 -3.18
N VAL A 58 -6.65 18.58 -4.22
CA VAL A 58 -7.44 17.45 -4.71
C VAL A 58 -6.52 16.52 -5.48
N GLU A 59 -6.57 15.22 -5.16
CA GLU A 59 -5.83 14.22 -5.91
C GLU A 59 -6.51 13.90 -7.25
N PHE A 60 -5.72 13.75 -8.31
CA PHE A 60 -6.21 13.41 -9.63
C PHE A 60 -5.52 12.15 -10.16
N PRO A 61 -6.20 11.36 -11.02
CA PRO A 61 -7.54 11.57 -11.56
C PRO A 61 -8.67 11.23 -10.57
N ILE A 62 -9.87 11.76 -10.84
CA ILE A 62 -11.13 11.32 -10.23
C ILE A 62 -11.95 10.63 -11.32
N PHE A 63 -12.41 9.42 -11.03
CA PHE A 63 -13.27 8.60 -11.88
C PHE A 63 -14.68 8.55 -11.29
N ASP A 64 -15.68 8.67 -12.16
CA ASP A 64 -17.09 8.52 -11.81
C ASP A 64 -17.83 7.81 -12.95
N ASP A 65 -18.45 6.67 -12.68
CA ASP A 65 -19.29 5.93 -13.63
C ASP A 65 -20.80 6.02 -13.33
N GLY A 66 -21.18 6.88 -12.38
CA GLY A 66 -22.53 7.04 -11.85
C GLY A 66 -22.90 6.06 -10.73
N GLN A 67 -22.03 5.09 -10.41
CA GLN A 67 -22.21 4.16 -9.29
C GLN A 67 -21.14 4.34 -8.22
N VAL A 68 -19.90 4.59 -8.64
CA VAL A 68 -18.77 4.77 -7.73
C VAL A 68 -17.95 5.99 -8.11
N ILE A 69 -17.42 6.66 -7.09
CA ILE A 69 -16.39 7.68 -7.24
C ILE A 69 -15.08 7.08 -6.73
N LYS A 70 -14.04 7.10 -7.57
CA LYS A 70 -12.69 6.62 -7.26
C LYS A 70 -11.67 7.70 -7.54
N GLN A 71 -10.60 7.73 -6.75
CA GLN A 71 -9.58 8.75 -6.84
C GLN A 71 -8.18 8.12 -6.75
N GLY A 72 -7.28 8.58 -7.63
CA GLY A 72 -5.94 8.04 -7.75
C GLY A 72 -5.85 6.84 -8.71
N THR A 73 -4.78 6.80 -9.51
CA THR A 73 -4.61 5.83 -10.60
C THR A 73 -4.65 4.37 -10.12
N GLY A 74 -4.07 4.07 -8.95
CA GLY A 74 -4.07 2.71 -8.39
C GLY A 74 -5.49 2.20 -8.12
N GLU A 75 -6.27 2.94 -7.34
CA GLU A 75 -7.65 2.58 -7.01
C GLU A 75 -8.55 2.48 -8.25
N ILE A 76 -8.38 3.42 -9.21
CA ILE A 76 -9.19 3.43 -10.43
C ILE A 76 -8.88 2.22 -11.31
N LEU A 77 -7.61 1.89 -11.55
CA LEU A 77 -7.25 0.73 -12.36
C LEU A 77 -7.63 -0.59 -11.66
N ALA A 78 -7.48 -0.68 -10.34
CA ALA A 78 -7.96 -1.82 -9.57
C ALA A 78 -9.47 -2.04 -9.73
N TYR A 79 -10.24 -0.94 -9.71
CA TYR A 79 -11.68 -0.96 -9.94
C TYR A 79 -12.03 -1.41 -11.37
N LEU A 80 -11.36 -0.86 -12.36
CA LEU A 80 -11.61 -1.20 -13.77
C LEU A 80 -11.21 -2.65 -14.12
N LEU A 81 -10.24 -3.23 -13.41
CA LEU A 81 -9.80 -4.62 -13.61
C LEU A 81 -10.68 -5.65 -12.90
N SER A 82 -11.23 -5.31 -11.73
CA SER A 82 -11.82 -6.32 -10.83
C SER A 82 -13.14 -5.89 -10.16
N GLY A 83 -13.69 -4.74 -10.52
CA GLY A 83 -14.71 -4.08 -9.72
C GLY A 83 -14.17 -3.81 -8.32
N ARG A 84 -14.92 -4.13 -7.27
CA ARG A 84 -14.51 -3.83 -5.89
C ARG A 84 -13.55 -4.84 -5.26
N VAL A 85 -13.15 -5.89 -5.98
CA VAL A 85 -12.45 -7.02 -5.35
C VAL A 85 -11.02 -6.64 -4.94
N LEU A 86 -10.26 -5.96 -5.82
CA LEU A 86 -8.89 -5.53 -5.48
C LEU A 86 -8.82 -4.41 -4.43
N GLU A 87 -9.94 -3.82 -4.00
CA GLU A 87 -9.95 -2.82 -2.92
C GLU A 87 -9.42 -3.38 -1.59
N ALA A 88 -9.43 -4.71 -1.42
CA ALA A 88 -8.84 -5.37 -0.26
C ALA A 88 -7.30 -5.23 -0.18
N CYS A 89 -6.65 -4.93 -1.30
CA CYS A 89 -5.19 -4.93 -1.45
C CYS A 89 -4.61 -3.70 -2.17
N VAL A 90 -5.49 -2.82 -2.64
CA VAL A 90 -5.13 -1.57 -3.31
C VAL A 90 -5.82 -0.42 -2.60
N THR A 91 -5.02 0.45 -2.02
CA THR A 91 -5.46 1.69 -1.39
C THR A 91 -4.88 2.88 -2.15
N ARG A 92 -5.27 4.09 -1.71
CA ARG A 92 -4.66 5.31 -2.20
C ARG A 92 -3.16 5.34 -1.95
N SER A 93 -2.45 5.98 -2.86
CA SER A 93 -1.03 6.26 -2.69
C SER A 93 -0.84 7.40 -1.70
N GLU A 94 0.00 7.18 -0.69
CA GLU A 94 0.48 8.26 0.18
C GLU A 94 1.71 8.96 -0.41
N LEU A 95 2.31 8.38 -1.46
CA LEU A 95 3.49 8.94 -2.14
C LEU A 95 3.12 9.89 -3.29
N LEU A 96 3.94 10.92 -3.47
CA LEU A 96 3.80 11.99 -4.45
C LEU A 96 4.92 11.94 -5.52
N HIS A 97 4.96 12.95 -6.38
CA HIS A 97 6.08 13.21 -7.31
C HIS A 97 6.54 12.01 -8.18
N GLY A 98 5.58 11.29 -8.77
CA GLY A 98 5.86 10.19 -9.69
C GLY A 98 6.01 8.82 -9.03
N TRP A 99 5.92 8.75 -7.70
CA TRP A 99 5.81 7.48 -6.97
C TRP A 99 4.38 7.01 -6.84
N ILE A 100 4.21 5.71 -6.59
CA ILE A 100 2.93 5.12 -6.20
C ILE A 100 3.14 4.04 -5.14
N SER A 101 2.36 4.10 -4.07
CA SER A 101 2.25 3.09 -3.02
C SER A 101 0.81 2.59 -2.90
N GLY A 102 0.45 2.01 -1.76
CA GLY A 102 -0.90 1.48 -1.50
C GLY A 102 -1.17 0.13 -2.17
N LEU A 103 -0.12 -0.63 -2.51
CA LEU A 103 -0.22 -1.95 -3.13
C LEU A 103 0.29 -3.01 -2.15
N ASN A 104 -0.59 -3.90 -1.66
CA ASN A 104 -0.20 -4.99 -0.76
C ASN A 104 -0.45 -6.36 -1.39
N VAL A 105 0.62 -7.03 -1.82
CA VAL A 105 0.51 -8.35 -2.49
C VAL A 105 -0.07 -9.43 -1.57
N SER A 106 0.22 -9.37 -0.27
CA SER A 106 -0.23 -10.37 0.70
C SER A 106 -1.73 -10.30 0.96
N ALA A 107 -2.34 -9.13 0.75
CA ALA A 107 -3.78 -8.93 0.89
C ALA A 107 -4.57 -9.20 -0.41
N CYS A 108 -3.89 -9.55 -1.51
CA CYS A 108 -4.56 -9.85 -2.77
C CYS A 108 -5.58 -10.98 -2.56
N PRO A 109 -6.85 -10.84 -3.00
CA PRO A 109 -7.83 -11.92 -2.91
C PRO A 109 -7.48 -13.10 -3.84
N GLU A 110 -7.91 -14.29 -3.47
CA GLU A 110 -7.77 -15.49 -4.31
C GLU A 110 -8.46 -15.29 -5.67
N GLY A 111 -7.79 -15.68 -6.75
CA GLY A 111 -8.30 -15.55 -8.12
C GLY A 111 -8.14 -14.15 -8.73
N GLN A 112 -7.52 -13.21 -8.03
CA GLN A 112 -7.22 -11.86 -8.52
C GLN A 112 -5.73 -11.61 -8.81
N GLU A 113 -4.91 -12.65 -8.75
CA GLU A 113 -3.45 -12.58 -8.90
C GLU A 113 -3.05 -11.95 -10.25
N ASP A 114 -3.71 -12.37 -11.33
CA ASP A 114 -3.44 -11.85 -12.67
C ASP A 114 -3.81 -10.38 -12.81
N ASN A 115 -4.91 -9.97 -12.18
CA ASN A 115 -5.34 -8.57 -12.16
C ASN A 115 -4.37 -7.72 -11.34
N PHE A 116 -3.88 -8.22 -10.20
CA PHE A 116 -2.91 -7.52 -9.38
C PHE A 116 -1.55 -7.35 -10.10
N VAL A 117 -1.05 -8.42 -10.74
CA VAL A 117 0.17 -8.34 -11.56
C VAL A 117 -0.01 -7.36 -12.74
N THR A 118 -1.17 -7.39 -13.40
CA THR A 118 -1.51 -6.47 -14.48
C THR A 118 -1.54 -5.02 -14.01
N LEU A 119 -2.13 -4.76 -12.83
CA LEU A 119 -2.16 -3.44 -12.22
C LEU A 119 -0.73 -2.90 -12.00
N VAL A 120 0.14 -3.66 -11.35
CA VAL A 120 1.54 -3.26 -11.09
C VAL A 120 2.25 -2.92 -12.41
N ARG A 121 2.08 -3.76 -13.44
CA ARG A 121 2.64 -3.54 -14.76
C ARG A 121 2.13 -2.26 -15.42
N LEU A 122 0.83 -1.99 -15.35
CA LEU A 122 0.23 -0.78 -15.94
C LEU A 122 0.75 0.49 -15.28
N LEU A 123 0.87 0.49 -13.95
CA LEU A 123 1.39 1.63 -13.19
C LEU A 123 2.85 1.92 -13.58
N ALA A 124 3.70 0.90 -13.60
CA ALA A 124 5.11 1.05 -13.94
C ALA A 124 5.33 1.45 -15.41
N LYS A 125 4.65 0.78 -16.36
CA LYS A 125 4.73 1.15 -17.79
C LYS A 125 4.15 2.53 -18.08
N GLY A 126 3.24 3.00 -17.23
CA GLY A 126 2.73 4.35 -17.21
C GLY A 126 3.74 5.42 -16.75
N GLY A 127 4.94 5.02 -16.32
CA GLY A 127 6.02 5.90 -15.88
C GLY A 127 6.04 6.19 -14.38
N LEU A 128 5.26 5.46 -13.57
CA LEU A 128 5.31 5.59 -12.11
C LEU A 128 6.40 4.71 -11.50
N THR A 129 7.00 5.21 -10.43
CA THR A 129 7.94 4.46 -9.58
C THR A 129 7.15 3.70 -8.53
N VAL A 130 7.16 2.37 -8.60
CA VAL A 130 6.26 1.51 -7.80
C VAL A 130 6.91 1.08 -6.50
N GLU A 131 6.25 1.38 -5.37
CA GLU A 131 6.50 0.81 -4.05
C GLU A 131 5.46 -0.29 -3.77
N LEU A 132 5.93 -1.53 -3.60
CA LEU A 132 5.10 -2.69 -3.30
C LEU A 132 5.27 -3.09 -1.82
N HIS A 133 4.17 -3.43 -1.17
CA HIS A 133 4.15 -3.96 0.19
C HIS A 133 3.78 -5.44 0.22
N ALA A 134 4.30 -6.14 1.21
CA ALA A 134 3.91 -7.49 1.62
C ALA A 134 3.94 -7.57 3.15
N ASP A 135 3.24 -8.54 3.73
CA ASP A 135 3.24 -8.78 5.19
C ASP A 135 3.90 -10.11 5.60
N GLY A 136 4.52 -10.81 4.63
CA GLY A 136 5.16 -12.10 4.85
C GLY A 136 4.31 -13.29 4.45
N ARG A 137 3.03 -13.09 4.11
CA ARG A 137 2.17 -14.10 3.48
C ARG A 137 2.25 -14.02 1.95
N ARG A 138 1.85 -15.10 1.26
CA ARG A 138 1.73 -15.18 -0.21
C ARG A 138 3.06 -14.95 -0.93
N ALA A 139 4.10 -15.65 -0.47
CA ALA A 139 5.46 -15.46 -0.98
C ALA A 139 5.63 -15.90 -2.45
N ASP A 140 4.77 -16.79 -2.92
CA ASP A 140 4.66 -17.22 -4.32
C ASP A 140 4.20 -16.07 -5.23
N LEU A 141 3.14 -15.36 -4.82
CA LEU A 141 2.63 -14.21 -5.56
C LEU A 141 3.61 -13.03 -5.48
N LEU A 142 4.20 -12.79 -4.31
CA LEU A 142 5.27 -11.80 -4.16
C LEU A 142 6.40 -12.06 -5.16
N LYS A 143 6.89 -13.32 -5.23
CA LYS A 143 7.92 -13.70 -6.20
C LYS A 143 7.48 -13.40 -7.63
N ARG A 144 6.26 -13.80 -8.00
CA ARG A 144 5.71 -13.57 -9.35
C ARG A 144 5.67 -12.08 -9.70
N VAL A 145 5.27 -11.21 -8.78
CA VAL A 145 5.24 -9.75 -9.01
C VAL A 145 6.65 -9.18 -9.13
N LEU A 146 7.60 -9.63 -8.31
CA LEU A 146 8.99 -9.15 -8.38
C LEU A 146 9.71 -9.62 -9.66
N ASP A 147 9.46 -10.85 -10.12
CA ASP A 147 10.03 -11.40 -11.35
C ASP A 147 9.65 -10.59 -12.61
N GLU A 148 8.57 -9.80 -12.57
CA GLU A 148 8.19 -8.89 -13.66
C GLU A 148 9.14 -7.68 -13.81
N GLY A 149 9.93 -7.37 -12.79
CA GLY A 149 10.93 -6.30 -12.84
C GLY A 149 10.36 -4.88 -12.81
N PHE A 150 9.08 -4.69 -12.46
CA PHE A 150 8.41 -3.39 -12.43
C PHE A 150 8.39 -2.72 -11.05
N VAL A 151 8.70 -3.46 -9.99
CA VAL A 151 8.74 -2.94 -8.61
C VAL A 151 10.07 -2.22 -8.40
N THR A 152 10.02 -0.93 -8.09
CA THR A 152 11.24 -0.18 -7.76
C THR A 152 11.63 -0.43 -6.32
N ARG A 153 10.67 -0.34 -5.39
CA ARG A 153 10.90 -0.58 -3.96
C ARG A 153 9.99 -1.68 -3.43
N MET A 154 10.57 -2.56 -2.61
CA MET A 154 9.86 -3.66 -1.96
C MET A 154 9.90 -3.47 -0.44
N VAL A 155 8.74 -3.36 0.19
CA VAL A 155 8.59 -3.18 1.64
C VAL A 155 7.92 -4.41 2.25
N LEU A 156 8.64 -5.12 3.13
CA LEU A 156 8.08 -6.20 3.92
C LEU A 156 7.72 -5.69 5.32
N ASP A 157 6.42 -5.68 5.61
CA ASP A 157 5.85 -5.24 6.87
C ASP A 157 5.58 -6.42 7.80
N ILE A 158 6.42 -6.57 8.82
CA ILE A 158 6.18 -7.47 9.94
C ILE A 158 5.17 -6.82 10.86
N ILE A 159 3.91 -7.18 10.67
CA ILE A 159 2.76 -6.53 11.29
C ILE A 159 2.47 -6.99 12.72
N GLY A 160 3.17 -7.99 13.24
CA GLY A 160 2.99 -8.52 14.59
C GLY A 160 3.59 -9.91 14.76
N PRO A 161 3.44 -10.57 15.93
CA PRO A 161 3.70 -11.99 16.10
C PRO A 161 2.64 -12.82 15.36
N ALA A 162 2.96 -14.07 15.02
CA ALA A 162 2.08 -14.98 14.26
C ALA A 162 0.65 -15.08 14.83
N SER A 163 0.50 -15.05 16.16
CA SER A 163 -0.79 -15.11 16.86
C SER A 163 -1.72 -13.93 16.54
N LEU A 164 -1.19 -12.78 16.11
CA LEU A 164 -1.99 -11.60 15.78
C LEU A 164 -2.30 -11.46 14.29
N TYR A 165 -1.69 -12.25 13.41
CA TYR A 165 -1.93 -12.15 11.96
C TYR A 165 -3.41 -12.30 11.56
N PRO A 166 -4.19 -13.24 12.13
CA PRO A 166 -5.61 -13.33 11.81
C PRO A 166 -6.38 -12.03 12.13
N ALA A 167 -6.05 -11.37 13.24
CA ALA A 167 -6.72 -10.14 13.68
C ALA A 167 -6.30 -8.91 12.87
N ILE A 168 -5.04 -8.83 12.47
CA ILE A 168 -4.48 -7.66 11.75
C ILE A 168 -4.71 -7.78 10.23
N ALA A 169 -4.55 -8.99 9.69
CA ALA A 169 -4.35 -9.24 8.27
C ALA A 169 -5.43 -10.16 7.67
N GLY A 170 -6.35 -10.67 8.49
CA GLY A 170 -7.46 -11.53 8.05
C GLY A 170 -7.06 -12.96 7.66
N GLY A 171 -5.84 -13.40 8.00
CA GLY A 171 -5.39 -14.76 7.71
C GLY A 171 -4.11 -15.11 8.48
N GLU A 172 -3.82 -16.40 8.58
CA GLU A 172 -2.65 -16.91 9.31
C GLU A 172 -1.32 -16.63 8.57
N LEU A 173 -0.23 -16.60 9.34
CA LEU A 173 1.13 -16.56 8.78
C LEU A 173 1.71 -17.96 8.69
N ILE A 174 2.18 -18.32 7.51
CA ILE A 174 2.94 -19.56 7.26
C ILE A 174 4.44 -19.23 7.37
N GLN A 175 5.19 -20.02 8.15
CA GLN A 175 6.61 -19.75 8.40
C GLN A 175 7.47 -19.81 7.13
N ASP A 176 7.18 -20.74 6.22
CA ASP A 176 7.89 -20.85 4.95
C ASP A 176 7.65 -19.64 4.04
N ASP A 177 6.41 -19.12 4.01
CA ASP A 177 6.07 -17.88 3.31
C ASP A 177 6.85 -16.70 3.89
N LEU A 178 6.91 -16.57 5.22
CA LEU A 178 7.67 -15.51 5.87
C LEU A 178 9.15 -15.58 5.46
N LYS A 179 9.75 -16.77 5.56
CA LYS A 179 11.14 -17.01 5.21
C LYS A 179 11.43 -16.63 3.76
N GLN A 180 10.56 -17.05 2.83
CA GLN A 180 10.70 -16.72 1.42
C GLN A 180 10.51 -15.22 1.16
N SER A 181 9.54 -14.58 1.81
CA SER A 181 9.30 -13.13 1.70
C SER A 181 10.50 -12.32 2.19
N ILE A 182 11.12 -12.71 3.32
CA ILE A 182 12.36 -12.10 3.81
C ILE A 182 13.48 -12.26 2.77
N ALA A 183 13.65 -13.45 2.20
CA ALA A 183 14.69 -13.70 1.20
C ALA A 183 14.50 -12.85 -0.07
N LEU A 184 13.25 -12.76 -0.57
CA LEU A 184 12.90 -11.96 -1.74
C LEU A 184 13.14 -10.47 -1.49
N THR A 185 12.69 -9.94 -0.36
CA THR A 185 12.90 -8.54 0.00
C THR A 185 14.38 -8.21 0.16
N ARG A 186 15.18 -9.09 0.78
CA ARG A 186 16.64 -8.89 0.90
C ARG A 186 17.37 -8.90 -0.44
N ALA A 187 16.89 -9.67 -1.40
CA ALA A 187 17.47 -9.77 -2.73
C ALA A 187 17.09 -8.59 -3.63
N HIS A 188 16.02 -7.87 -3.29
CA HIS A 188 15.56 -6.70 -4.04
C HIS A 188 16.47 -5.49 -3.80
N ALA A 189 16.78 -4.74 -4.86
CA ALA A 189 17.78 -3.67 -4.81
C ALA A 189 17.41 -2.53 -3.84
N ASP A 190 16.13 -2.14 -3.80
CA ASP A 190 15.56 -1.22 -2.81
C ASP A 190 14.56 -1.99 -1.92
N GLY A 191 15.10 -2.98 -1.20
CA GLY A 191 14.36 -3.83 -0.28
C GLY A 191 14.42 -3.33 1.17
N LEU A 192 13.24 -3.20 1.80
CA LEU A 192 13.09 -2.73 3.17
C LEU A 192 12.29 -3.73 4.00
N ILE A 193 12.75 -4.03 5.22
CA ILE A 193 11.98 -4.82 6.20
C ILE A 193 11.64 -3.93 7.39
N ARG A 194 10.36 -3.87 7.76
CA ARG A 194 9.85 -3.08 8.88
C ARG A 194 9.18 -3.99 9.91
N VAL A 195 9.34 -3.69 11.19
CA VAL A 195 8.49 -4.18 12.27
C VAL A 195 7.54 -3.04 12.63
N LEU A 196 6.25 -3.24 12.34
CA LEU A 196 5.24 -2.22 12.55
C LEU A 196 4.58 -2.39 13.91
N ALA A 197 4.40 -1.28 14.62
CA ALA A 197 3.39 -1.17 15.66
C ALA A 197 2.01 -1.05 14.99
N SER A 198 1.55 -2.15 14.40
CA SER A 198 0.30 -2.20 13.63
C SER A 198 -0.91 -1.98 14.53
N ALA A 199 -1.88 -1.25 14.01
CA ALA A 199 -3.18 -1.05 14.65
C ALA A 199 -4.15 -2.16 14.22
N TYR A 200 -4.99 -2.61 15.14
CA TYR A 200 -6.03 -3.60 14.86
C TYR A 200 -7.16 -3.51 15.87
N ALA A 201 -8.34 -3.99 15.46
CA ALA A 201 -9.47 -4.09 16.37
C ALA A 201 -9.28 -5.28 17.31
N ASN A 202 -9.31 -5.05 18.61
CA ASN A 202 -9.62 -6.07 19.61
C ASN A 202 -11.07 -5.84 20.07
N GLY A 203 -11.75 -6.82 20.65
CA GLY A 203 -13.19 -6.69 20.96
C GLY A 203 -13.62 -5.46 21.78
N ASP A 204 -12.67 -4.75 22.40
CA ASP A 204 -12.85 -3.55 23.21
C ASP A 204 -12.60 -2.22 22.45
N GLY A 205 -12.14 -2.28 21.20
CA GLY A 205 -11.89 -1.10 20.36
C GLY A 205 -10.65 -1.24 19.48
N MET A 206 -10.18 -0.10 18.95
CA MET A 206 -8.91 -0.07 18.24
C MET A 206 -7.76 -0.16 19.25
N THR A 207 -6.80 -1.02 18.99
CA THR A 207 -5.56 -1.18 19.76
C THR A 207 -4.38 -1.29 18.82
N ARG A 208 -3.18 -1.54 19.36
CA ARG A 208 -1.97 -1.79 18.57
C ARG A 208 -1.05 -2.81 19.19
N VAL A 209 -0.20 -3.38 18.34
CA VAL A 209 0.94 -4.21 18.75
C VAL A 209 1.75 -3.47 19.80
N THR A 210 2.03 -4.15 20.91
CA THR A 210 2.81 -3.65 22.04
C THR A 210 4.31 -3.86 21.84
N PRO A 211 5.19 -3.23 22.65
CA PRO A 211 6.61 -3.50 22.59
C PRO A 211 6.99 -4.98 22.82
N ALA A 212 6.25 -5.69 23.67
CA ALA A 212 6.50 -7.10 23.94
C ALA A 212 6.20 -7.96 22.69
N GLU A 213 5.03 -7.76 22.09
CA GLU A 213 4.60 -8.44 20.86
C GLU A 213 5.51 -8.10 19.68
N ALA A 214 6.01 -6.86 19.57
CA ALA A 214 7.02 -6.50 18.57
C ALA A 214 8.34 -7.28 18.79
N GLY A 215 8.72 -7.55 20.04
CA GLY A 215 9.86 -8.41 20.37
C GLY A 215 9.64 -9.87 19.97
N GLU A 216 8.42 -10.38 20.14
CA GLU A 216 8.03 -11.72 19.67
C GLU A 216 8.03 -11.80 18.14
N ALA A 217 7.52 -10.78 17.45
CA ALA A 217 7.59 -10.66 16.01
C ALA A 217 9.04 -10.66 15.51
N ALA A 218 9.94 -9.94 16.20
CA ALA A 218 11.36 -9.93 15.88
C ALA A 218 12.03 -11.30 16.08
N LYS A 219 11.61 -12.05 17.11
CA LYS A 219 12.05 -13.43 17.32
C LYS A 219 11.57 -14.34 16.19
N MET A 220 10.31 -14.24 15.79
CA MET A 220 9.76 -14.98 14.66
C MET A 220 10.54 -14.74 13.37
N VAL A 221 10.91 -13.48 13.08
CA VAL A 221 11.78 -13.13 11.94
C VAL A 221 13.17 -13.77 12.06
N LEU A 222 13.78 -13.71 13.25
CA LEU A 222 15.07 -14.36 13.51
C LEU A 222 14.98 -15.87 13.28
N ASP A 223 13.93 -16.53 13.77
CA ASP A 223 13.74 -17.97 13.60
C ASP A 223 13.56 -18.34 12.11
N ALA A 224 12.86 -17.50 11.34
CA ALA A 224 12.64 -17.71 9.91
C ALA A 224 13.91 -17.58 9.05
N CYS A 225 14.80 -16.62 9.36
CA CYS A 225 15.97 -16.33 8.53
C CYS A 225 17.33 -16.67 9.14
N SER A 226 17.38 -17.00 10.43
CA SER A 226 18.59 -17.25 11.21
C SER A 226 19.64 -16.13 11.14
N ASP A 227 19.23 -14.90 10.82
CA ASP A 227 20.11 -13.75 10.64
C ASP A 227 19.82 -12.68 11.69
N ARG A 228 20.57 -12.74 12.79
CA ARG A 228 20.48 -11.76 13.88
C ARG A 228 20.90 -10.35 13.46
N MET A 229 21.69 -10.24 12.38
CA MET A 229 22.22 -8.98 11.86
C MET A 229 21.34 -8.39 10.75
N LEU A 230 20.17 -9.00 10.47
CA LEU A 230 19.20 -8.49 9.51
C LEU A 230 18.82 -7.04 9.86
N PRO A 231 19.09 -6.07 8.97
CA PRO A 231 18.61 -4.71 9.17
C PRO A 231 17.08 -4.69 9.10
N VAL A 232 16.45 -4.12 10.12
CA VAL A 232 15.00 -3.88 10.15
C VAL A 232 14.73 -2.48 10.69
N PHE A 233 13.63 -1.89 10.23
CA PHE A 233 13.18 -0.59 10.72
C PHE A 233 11.94 -0.74 11.59
N ILE A 234 11.72 0.22 12.47
CA ILE A 234 10.58 0.25 13.39
C ILE A 234 9.79 1.51 13.11
N GLU A 235 8.50 1.30 12.89
CA GLU A 235 7.52 2.35 12.58
C GLU A 235 6.20 2.04 13.27
N ALA A 236 5.35 3.05 13.39
CA ALA A 236 3.97 2.88 13.83
C ALA A 236 3.02 3.16 12.67
N GLN A 237 1.99 2.34 12.57
CA GLN A 237 0.85 2.63 11.72
C GLN A 237 0.02 3.75 12.36
N GLN A 238 -0.33 4.76 11.56
CA GLN A 238 -1.32 5.75 11.95
C GLN A 238 -2.71 5.13 11.87
N ALA A 239 -3.52 5.33 12.91
CA ALA A 239 -4.87 4.82 12.96
C ALA A 239 -5.76 5.74 13.78
N ASP A 240 -6.96 6.01 13.28
CA ASP A 240 -7.95 6.83 13.97
C ASP A 240 -8.31 6.21 15.32
N GLY A 241 -8.42 7.08 16.33
CA GLY A 241 -8.72 6.65 17.71
C GLY A 241 -7.51 6.19 18.51
N LEU A 242 -6.31 6.13 17.92
CA LEU A 242 -5.07 5.88 18.65
C LEU A 242 -4.17 7.11 18.68
N GLU A 243 -3.44 7.28 19.79
CA GLU A 243 -2.39 8.31 19.89
C GLU A 243 -1.28 8.03 18.88
N ALA A 244 -0.74 9.07 18.24
CA ALA A 244 0.39 8.93 17.34
C ALA A 244 1.64 8.45 18.11
N LEU A 245 2.29 7.40 17.62
CA LEU A 245 3.56 6.92 18.18
C LEU A 245 4.72 7.46 17.35
N GLU A 246 5.40 8.46 17.88
CA GLU A 246 6.53 9.10 17.20
C GLU A 246 7.83 9.03 18.02
N ASN A 247 8.95 8.96 17.30
CA ASN A 247 10.29 9.21 17.84
C ASN A 247 10.58 8.45 19.14
N GLN A 248 10.58 9.17 20.28
CA GLN A 248 10.90 8.62 21.60
C GLN A 248 9.91 7.53 22.04
N ALA A 249 8.65 7.61 21.61
CA ALA A 249 7.63 6.62 21.96
C ALA A 249 7.89 5.24 21.31
N LEU A 250 8.73 5.18 20.27
CA LEU A 250 9.17 3.93 19.63
C LEU A 250 10.43 3.32 20.26
N LEU A 251 11.08 4.00 21.22
CA LEU A 251 12.27 3.47 21.90
C LEU A 251 12.03 2.13 22.62
N PRO A 252 10.89 1.91 23.32
CA PRO A 252 10.59 0.62 23.94
C PRO A 252 10.47 -0.51 22.92
N TYR A 253 9.83 -0.25 21.77
CA TYR A 253 9.74 -1.20 20.65
C TYR A 253 11.13 -1.57 20.15
N ARG A 254 11.99 -0.57 19.89
CA ARG A 254 13.38 -0.80 19.48
C ARG A 254 14.17 -1.64 20.45
N SER A 255 14.04 -1.37 21.74
CA SER A 255 14.71 -2.16 22.78
C SER A 255 14.32 -3.64 22.71
N LYS A 256 13.01 -3.93 22.57
CA LYS A 256 12.49 -5.30 22.49
C LYS A 256 12.89 -6.00 21.19
N VAL A 257 12.73 -5.35 20.05
CA VAL A 257 13.12 -5.90 18.74
C VAL A 257 14.63 -6.23 18.70
N ARG A 258 15.49 -5.38 19.28
CA ARG A 258 16.95 -5.59 19.33
C ARG A 258 17.41 -6.82 20.11
N SER A 259 16.54 -7.39 20.95
CA SER A 259 16.85 -8.64 21.64
C SER A 259 17.04 -9.79 20.63
N SER A 260 16.32 -9.75 19.50
CA SER A 260 16.39 -10.74 18.42
C SER A 260 17.11 -10.20 17.17
N LEU A 261 16.90 -8.93 16.80
CA LEU A 261 17.43 -8.34 15.56
C LEU A 261 18.28 -7.10 15.89
N VAL A 262 19.58 -7.28 16.03
CA VAL A 262 20.44 -6.27 16.70
C VAL A 262 20.61 -4.97 15.90
N LYS A 263 20.40 -5.02 14.58
CA LYS A 263 20.47 -3.85 13.69
C LYS A 263 19.14 -3.09 13.58
N ALA A 264 18.15 -3.40 14.41
CA ALA A 264 16.88 -2.70 14.38
C ALA A 264 17.03 -1.20 14.72
N GLU A 265 16.47 -0.34 13.88
CA GLU A 265 16.45 1.12 14.07
C GLU A 265 15.04 1.70 13.90
N ILE A 266 14.78 2.86 14.50
CA ILE A 266 13.53 3.60 14.22
C ILE A 266 13.68 4.26 12.86
N ARG A 267 12.72 4.07 11.94
CA ARG A 267 12.76 4.74 10.63
C ARG A 267 12.66 6.24 10.86
N LYS A 268 13.52 6.99 10.19
CA LYS A 268 13.37 8.43 10.10
C LYS A 268 12.31 8.74 9.02
N PRO A 269 11.50 9.80 9.17
CA PRO A 269 10.62 10.24 8.10
C PRO A 269 11.43 10.42 6.81
N GLU A 270 10.97 9.81 5.71
CA GLU A 270 11.54 10.09 4.39
C GLU A 270 10.98 11.42 3.90
N ALA A 271 11.85 12.30 3.43
CA ALA A 271 11.45 13.49 2.70
C ALA A 271 11.17 13.06 1.26
N HIS A 272 9.89 12.87 0.93
CA HIS A 272 9.43 12.73 -0.45
C HIS A 272 8.69 13.99 -0.86
#